data_AF-A0A7C2ACB4-F1
#
_entry.id   AF-A0A7C2ACB4-F1
#
_cell.length_a   1.000
_cell.length_b   1.000
_cell.length_c   1.000
_cell.angle_alpha   90.00
_cell.angle_beta   90.00
_cell.angle_gamma   90.00
#
_symmetry.space_group_name_H-M   'P 1'
#
loop_
_entity.id
_entity.type
_entity.pdbx_description
1 polymer ?
#
loop_
_entity_poly.entity_id
_entity_poly.type
_entity_poly.pdbx_seq_one_letter_code
_entity_poly.pdbx_strand_id
1 'polypeptide(L)'
;MAKTEEIIKKVPVNKTAARVISGGVHFDSTKRIAQRHSDVPLPIVAPSKGEEDQTGKRFGFFTVVGKHRNERTRGQYALWVVRCNCGNYETRRSRSIKNLNNNNDRCEACRDLVYLKNKEQYRRIESNE
;
A
#
# COMPACT_ATOMS: atom_id res chain seq x y z
N MET A 1 -32.96 34.05 -28.06
CA MET A 1 -32.60 33.09 -27.01
C MET A 1 -32.55 31.70 -27.62
N ALA A 2 -31.47 31.40 -28.35
CA ALA A 2 -31.24 30.06 -28.88
C ALA A 2 -30.63 29.23 -27.75
N LYS A 3 -31.36 28.20 -27.34
CA LYS A 3 -30.93 27.22 -26.35
C LYS A 3 -29.58 26.64 -26.77
N THR A 4 -28.75 26.43 -25.76
CA THR A 4 -27.65 25.48 -25.67
C THR A 4 -27.89 24.17 -26.42
N GLU A 5 -27.73 24.19 -27.74
CA GLU A 5 -27.80 23.02 -28.60
C GLU A 5 -26.40 22.82 -29.18
N GLU A 6 -25.89 21.60 -29.02
CA GLU A 6 -24.51 21.17 -29.28
C GLU A 6 -23.48 21.54 -28.21
N ILE A 7 -23.68 20.97 -27.02
CA ILE A 7 -22.55 20.40 -26.29
C ILE A 7 -21.86 19.44 -27.27
N ILE A 8 -20.81 19.92 -27.95
CA ILE A 8 -19.90 19.17 -28.82
C ILE A 8 -19.73 17.78 -28.19
N LYS A 9 -20.19 16.73 -28.88
CA LYS A 9 -19.90 15.35 -28.47
C LYS A 9 -18.40 15.31 -28.20
N LYS A 10 -17.98 15.07 -26.96
CA LYS A 10 -16.56 15.01 -26.55
C LYS A 10 -15.91 13.77 -27.17
N VAL A 11 -15.79 13.75 -28.50
CA VAL A 11 -15.09 12.73 -29.25
C VAL A 11 -13.60 13.07 -29.13
N PRO A 12 -12.77 12.12 -28.69
CA PRO A 12 -11.37 12.40 -28.49
C PRO A 12 -10.67 12.60 -29.83
N VAL A 13 -9.93 13.71 -29.97
CA VAL A 13 -9.18 14.05 -31.18
C VAL A 13 -8.02 13.08 -31.48
N ASN A 14 -7.51 12.39 -30.45
CA ASN A 14 -6.42 11.41 -30.58
C ASN A 14 -6.44 10.40 -29.41
N LYS A 15 -5.54 9.40 -29.46
CA LYS A 15 -5.42 8.35 -28.43
C LYS A 15 -5.15 8.91 -27.03
N THR A 16 -4.36 9.98 -26.92
CA THR A 16 -4.07 10.63 -25.64
C THR A 16 -5.33 11.25 -25.07
N ALA A 17 -6.06 12.03 -25.87
CA ALA A 17 -7.35 12.59 -25.50
C ALA A 17 -8.35 11.48 -25.13
N ALA A 18 -8.38 10.37 -25.87
CA ALA A 18 -9.26 9.23 -25.60
C ALA A 18 -8.99 8.62 -24.22
N ARG A 19 -7.73 8.48 -23.83
CA ARG A 19 -7.34 7.97 -22.51
C ARG A 19 -7.65 8.98 -21.39
N VAL A 20 -7.57 10.28 -21.65
CA VAL A 20 -7.91 11.32 -20.66
C VAL A 20 -9.42 11.38 -20.40
N ILE A 21 -10.24 11.25 -21.45
CA ILE A 21 -11.70 11.28 -21.30
C ILE A 21 -12.29 9.92 -20.92
N SER A 22 -11.55 8.81 -21.08
CA SER A 22 -12.02 7.50 -20.66
C SER A 22 -12.23 7.48 -19.16
N GLY A 23 -13.38 6.97 -18.70
CA GLY A 23 -13.67 6.85 -17.27
C GLY A 23 -12.63 5.97 -16.58
N GLY A 24 -11.99 6.51 -15.54
CA GLY A 24 -11.16 5.74 -14.63
C GLY A 24 -12.00 4.95 -13.63
N VAL A 25 -11.46 3.84 -13.11
CA VAL A 25 -12.04 3.13 -11.98
C VAL A 25 -11.17 3.40 -10.76
N HIS A 26 -11.78 3.95 -9.71
CA HIS A 26 -11.16 4.12 -8.41
C HIS A 26 -11.53 2.94 -7.50
N PHE A 27 -10.56 2.46 -6.73
CA PHE A 27 -10.75 1.38 -5.76
C PHE A 27 -10.58 1.97 -4.36
N ASP A 28 -11.70 2.38 -3.77
CA ASP A 28 -11.70 2.97 -2.45
C ASP A 28 -11.88 1.87 -1.40
N SER A 29 -10.86 1.71 -0.54
CA SER A 29 -10.89 0.74 0.55
C SER A 29 -11.65 1.30 1.75
N THR A 30 -12.63 0.54 2.26
CA THR A 30 -13.31 0.83 3.54
C THR A 30 -12.72 0.04 4.70
N LYS A 31 -11.64 -0.72 4.46
CA LYS A 31 -11.07 -1.62 5.46
C LYS A 31 -10.38 -0.84 6.57
N ARG A 32 -10.76 -1.12 7.82
CA ARG A 32 -10.01 -0.67 8.99
C ARG A 32 -8.72 -1.47 9.11
N ILE A 33 -7.59 -0.80 8.88
CA ILE A 33 -6.26 -1.41 8.95
C ILE A 33 -5.90 -1.71 10.40
N ALA A 34 -5.56 -2.97 10.71
CA ALA A 34 -5.24 -3.40 12.06
C ALA A 34 -3.79 -3.10 12.45
N GLN A 35 -2.88 -3.09 11.47
CA GLN A 35 -1.49 -2.71 11.68
C GLN A 35 -1.35 -1.22 12.02
N ARG A 36 -0.23 -0.86 12.68
CA ARG A 36 0.16 0.55 12.83
C ARG A 36 0.58 1.08 11.47
N HIS A 37 -0.38 1.57 10.72
CA HIS A 37 -0.22 2.08 9.36
C HIS A 37 -0.25 3.60 9.38
N SER A 38 0.69 4.22 8.69
CA SER A 38 0.76 5.67 8.56
C SER A 38 1.32 6.05 7.20
N ASP A 39 0.82 7.15 6.65
CA ASP A 39 1.34 7.85 5.48
C ASP A 39 2.63 8.62 5.78
N VAL A 40 2.87 8.94 7.06
CA VAL A 40 4.08 9.63 7.53
C VAL A 40 5.05 8.68 8.24
N PRO A 41 6.35 9.03 8.31
CA PRO A 41 7.34 8.20 9.00
C PRO A 41 6.98 7.97 10.47
N LEU A 42 6.98 6.71 10.88
CA LEU A 42 6.79 6.32 12.29
C LEU A 42 8.05 6.63 13.11
N PRO A 43 7.92 6.93 14.42
CA PRO A 43 9.06 7.29 15.26
C PRO A 43 10.03 6.11 15.44
N ILE A 44 11.30 6.35 15.14
CA ILE A 44 12.39 5.37 15.25
C ILE A 44 13.37 5.71 16.37
N VAL A 45 14.12 4.70 16.82
CA VAL A 45 15.26 4.80 17.74
C VAL A 45 16.41 3.94 17.22
N ALA A 46 17.64 4.27 17.62
CA ALA A 46 18.78 3.41 17.34
C ALA A 46 18.61 2.05 18.05
N PRO A 47 19.02 0.92 17.42
CA PRO A 47 19.06 -0.36 18.09
C PRO A 47 20.00 -0.33 19.30
N SER A 48 19.68 -1.10 20.35
CA SER A 48 20.52 -1.18 21.55
C SER A 48 21.79 -1.99 21.27
N LYS A 49 22.87 -1.71 22.02
CA LYS A 49 24.13 -2.44 21.93
C LYS A 49 23.89 -3.94 22.14
N GLY A 50 24.14 -4.76 21.11
CA GLY A 50 23.93 -6.21 21.12
C GLY A 50 22.69 -6.72 20.38
N GLU A 51 21.83 -5.84 19.85
CA GLU A 51 20.72 -6.23 18.99
C GLU A 51 21.14 -6.23 17.51
N GLU A 52 20.68 -7.22 16.74
CA GLU A 52 20.93 -7.29 15.30
C GLU A 52 20.17 -6.17 14.57
N ASP A 53 20.91 -5.20 14.03
CA ASP A 53 20.33 -4.11 13.25
C ASP A 53 19.75 -4.64 11.93
N GLN A 54 18.46 -4.40 11.70
CA GLN A 54 17.77 -4.74 10.45
C GLN A 54 17.65 -3.55 9.51
N THR A 55 18.13 -2.37 9.88
CA THR A 55 18.01 -1.13 9.09
C THR A 55 18.60 -1.31 7.69
N GLY A 56 17.89 -0.82 6.66
CA GLY A 56 18.29 -0.94 5.26
C GLY A 56 17.93 -2.28 4.60
N LYS A 57 17.55 -3.31 5.38
CA LYS A 57 17.14 -4.60 4.83
C LYS A 57 15.86 -4.48 4.00
N ARG A 58 15.82 -5.20 2.87
CA ARG A 58 14.65 -5.28 1.98
C ARG A 58 14.06 -6.69 2.02
N PHE A 59 12.74 -6.77 2.07
CA PHE A 59 11.98 -8.02 1.96
C PHE A 59 10.58 -7.69 1.44
N GLY A 60 10.00 -8.53 0.60
CA GLY A 60 8.73 -8.19 -0.03
C GLY A 60 8.80 -6.84 -0.75
N PHE A 61 7.79 -6.01 -0.47
CA PHE A 61 7.67 -4.62 -0.90
C PHE A 61 8.09 -3.63 0.19
N PHE A 62 8.82 -4.11 1.20
CA PHE A 62 9.22 -3.32 2.36
C PHE A 62 10.73 -3.06 2.36
N THR A 63 11.08 -1.87 2.83
CA THR A 63 12.44 -1.50 3.24
C THR A 63 12.43 -1.12 4.71
N VAL A 64 13.31 -1.71 5.51
CA VAL A 64 13.41 -1.42 6.96
C VAL A 64 14.07 -0.06 7.15
N VAL A 65 13.38 0.83 7.88
CA VAL A 65 13.83 2.21 8.14
C VAL A 65 14.55 2.31 9.48
N GLY A 66 14.13 1.52 10.47
CA GLY A 66 14.76 1.51 11.78
C GLY A 66 13.92 0.82 12.84
N LYS A 67 14.43 0.74 14.06
CA LYS A 67 13.69 0.16 15.19
C LYS A 67 12.63 1.16 15.67
N HIS A 68 11.39 0.71 15.86
CA HIS A 68 10.32 1.59 16.34
C HIS A 68 10.60 2.03 17.79
N ARG A 69 10.31 3.30 18.11
CA ARG A 69 10.48 3.89 19.46
C ARG A 69 9.66 3.22 20.58
N ASN A 70 8.85 2.19 20.27
CA ASN A 70 7.77 1.81 21.19
C ASN A 70 8.31 1.29 22.50
N GLU A 71 7.79 1.87 23.57
CA GLU A 71 7.92 1.40 24.93
C GLU A 71 7.38 0.00 25.09
N ARG A 72 7.84 -0.59 26.18
CA ARG A 72 7.74 -1.98 26.49
C ARG A 72 6.29 -2.52 26.49
N THR A 73 5.73 -2.93 25.34
CA THR A 73 4.58 -3.85 25.30
C THR A 73 4.98 -5.17 25.98
N ARG A 74 4.53 -5.36 27.24
CA ARG A 74 4.75 -6.54 28.09
C ARG A 74 4.98 -7.82 27.27
N GLY A 75 6.21 -8.34 27.28
CA GLY A 75 6.62 -9.56 26.56
C GLY A 75 7.35 -9.35 25.21
N GLN A 76 8.03 -8.20 25.04
CA GLN A 76 8.57 -7.60 23.79
C GLN A 76 9.14 -8.54 22.71
N TYR A 77 8.55 -8.52 21.52
CA TYR A 77 9.34 -8.66 20.28
C TYR A 77 9.74 -7.28 19.80
N ALA A 78 10.98 -7.12 19.32
CA ALA A 78 11.41 -5.88 18.67
C ALA A 78 10.52 -5.58 17.46
N LEU A 79 9.93 -4.39 17.46
CA LEU A 79 9.17 -3.84 16.35
C LEU A 79 10.06 -2.93 15.52
N TRP A 80 10.01 -3.12 14.21
CA TRP A 80 10.76 -2.37 13.23
C TRP A 80 9.79 -1.59 12.36
N VAL A 81 10.14 -0.33 12.10
CA VAL A 81 9.46 0.51 11.14
C VAL A 81 9.95 0.11 9.75
N VAL A 82 8.99 -0.18 8.88
CA VAL A 82 9.22 -0.50 7.47
C VAL A 82 8.48 0.49 6.60
N ARG A 83 9.08 0.85 5.47
CA ARG A 83 8.47 1.66 4.41
C ARG A 83 8.05 0.74 3.27
N CYS A 84 6.78 0.77 2.91
CA CYS A 84 6.25 0.07 1.75
C CYS A 84 6.60 0.84 0.47
N ASN A 85 6.71 0.15 -0.67
CA ASN A 85 6.90 0.77 -1.97
C ASN A 85 5.79 1.77 -2.35
N CYS A 86 4.59 1.67 -1.77
CA CYS A 86 3.55 2.67 -1.97
C CYS A 86 3.80 4.01 -1.25
N GLY A 87 4.78 4.06 -0.35
CA GLY A 87 5.11 5.24 0.47
C GLY A 87 4.72 5.11 1.94
N ASN A 88 3.70 4.30 2.26
CA ASN A 88 3.21 4.16 3.64
C ASN A 88 4.18 3.37 4.53
N TYR A 89 4.14 3.69 5.81
CA TYR A 89 4.94 3.11 6.88
C TYR A 89 4.11 2.16 7.73
N GLU A 90 4.72 1.04 8.12
CA GLU A 90 4.12 0.07 9.02
C GLU A 90 5.13 -0.49 10.02
N THR A 91 4.63 -1.17 11.05
CA THR A 91 5.48 -1.94 11.97
C THR A 91 5.50 -3.43 11.63
N ARG A 92 6.69 -4.03 11.64
CA ARG A 92 6.89 -5.48 11.50
C ARG A 92 7.75 -6.02 12.63
N ARG A 93 7.56 -7.30 12.98
CA ARG A 93 8.39 -7.99 13.97
C ARG A 93 9.68 -8.48 13.32
N SER A 94 10.77 -8.58 14.08
CA SER A 94 12.05 -9.13 13.57
C SER A 94 11.89 -10.48 12.86
N ARG A 95 11.02 -11.37 13.38
CA ARG A 95 10.77 -12.69 12.76
C ARG A 95 10.24 -12.59 11.32
N SER A 96 9.42 -11.58 11.02
CA SER A 96 8.83 -11.39 9.69
C SER A 96 9.86 -10.86 8.69
N ILE A 97 10.85 -10.13 9.18
CA ILE A 97 11.95 -9.56 8.39
C ILE A 97 13.02 -10.63 8.10
N LYS A 98 13.22 -11.57 9.02
CA LYS A 98 14.17 -12.68 8.86
C LYS A 98 13.61 -13.85 8.06
N ASN A 99 12.29 -13.94 7.91
CA ASN A 99 11.65 -15.00 7.14
C ASN A 99 11.87 -14.82 5.63
N LEU A 100 12.66 -15.70 5.01
CA LEU A 100 12.95 -15.69 3.58
C LEU A 100 11.70 -15.94 2.71
N ASN A 101 10.70 -16.63 3.24
CA ASN A 101 9.44 -16.88 2.54
C ASN A 101 8.54 -15.63 2.45
N ASN A 102 8.91 -14.53 3.11
CA ASN A 102 8.13 -13.29 3.14
C ASN A 102 8.47 -12.36 1.96
N ASN A 103 8.65 -12.93 0.77
CA ASN A 103 9.14 -12.25 -0.45
C ASN A 103 8.08 -11.44 -1.21
N ASN A 104 6.81 -11.54 -0.82
CA ASN A 104 5.68 -10.84 -1.45
C ASN A 104 4.90 -9.95 -0.48
N ASP A 105 5.44 -9.79 0.74
CA ASP A 105 4.79 -9.05 1.82
C ASP A 105 4.67 -7.56 1.49
N ARG A 106 3.57 -6.93 1.88
CA ARG A 106 3.29 -5.53 1.61
C ARG A 106 2.37 -4.93 2.67
N CYS A 107 2.22 -3.61 2.66
CA CYS A 107 1.34 -2.94 3.63
C CYS A 107 -0.10 -3.41 3.48
N GLU A 108 -0.86 -3.31 4.58
CA GLU A 108 -2.22 -3.81 4.62
C GLU A 108 -3.12 -3.07 3.61
N ALA A 109 -2.91 -1.77 3.41
CA ALA A 109 -3.55 -1.00 2.35
C ALA A 109 -3.29 -1.57 0.95
N CYS A 110 -2.03 -1.88 0.62
CA CYS A 110 -1.70 -2.48 -0.69
C CYS A 110 -2.28 -3.88 -0.86
N ARG A 111 -2.38 -4.69 0.21
CA ARG A 111 -3.04 -6.00 0.12
C ARG A 111 -4.51 -5.84 -0.20
N ASP A 112 -5.16 -4.89 0.45
CA ASP A 112 -6.58 -4.63 0.24
C ASP A 112 -6.87 -4.11 -1.17
N LEU A 113 -6.05 -3.17 -1.67
CA LEU A 113 -6.17 -2.69 -3.04
C LEU A 113 -6.01 -3.81 -4.08
N VAL A 114 -5.10 -4.76 -3.86
CA VAL A 114 -4.95 -5.93 -4.74
C VAL A 114 -6.18 -6.82 -4.68
N TYR A 115 -6.71 -7.05 -3.48
CA TYR A 115 -7.94 -7.82 -3.30
C TYR A 115 -9.12 -7.20 -4.05
N LEU A 116 -9.35 -5.88 -3.90
CA LEU A 116 -10.43 -5.16 -4.58
C LEU A 116 -10.28 -5.23 -6.12
N LYS A 117 -9.06 -5.05 -6.62
CA LYS A 117 -8.76 -5.16 -8.06
C LYS A 117 -9.07 -6.56 -8.59
N ASN A 118 -8.60 -7.60 -7.91
CA ASN A 118 -8.82 -8.98 -8.32
C ASN A 118 -10.31 -9.32 -8.30
N LYS A 119 -11.03 -8.90 -7.25
CA LYS A 119 -12.48 -9.10 -7.14
C LYS A 119 -13.25 -8.48 -8.31
N GLU A 120 -12.87 -7.28 -8.73
CA GLU A 120 -13.47 -6.62 -9.90
C GLU A 120 -13.12 -7.34 -11.21
N GLN A 121 -11.92 -7.92 -11.35
CA GLN A 121 -11.59 -8.72 -12.53
C GLN A 121 -12.50 -9.96 -12.62
N TYR A 122 -12.67 -10.69 -11.52
CA TYR A 122 -13.57 -11.86 -11.50
C TYR A 122 -15.01 -11.47 -11.82
N ARG A 123 -15.55 -10.40 -11.21
CA ARG A 123 -16.90 -9.91 -11.51
C ARG A 123 -17.12 -9.63 -13.00
N ARG A 124 -16.11 -9.09 -13.69
CA ARG A 124 -16.19 -8.80 -15.14
C ARG A 124 -16.14 -10.05 -16.00
N ILE A 125 -15.39 -11.07 -15.57
CA ILE A 125 -15.35 -12.35 -16.28
C ILE A 125 -16.72 -13.02 -16.18
N GLU A 126 -17.27 -13.10 -14.97
CA GLU A 126 -18.60 -13.70 -14.72
C GLU A 126 -19.74 -12.96 -15.42
N SER A 127 -19.65 -11.64 -15.63
CA SER A 127 -20.69 -10.86 -16.32
C SER A 127 -20.66 -10.98 -17.85
N ASN A 128 -19.59 -11.55 -18.41
CA ASN A 128 -19.40 -11.71 -19.86
C ASN A 128 -19.71 -13.14 -20.34
N GLU A 129 -20.08 -14.04 -19.44
CA GLU A 129 -20.66 -15.36 -19.71
C GLU A 129 -22.19 -15.31 -19.57
#